data_AF-A0A2N2M7P8-F1
#
_entry.id   AF-A0A2N2M7P8-F1
#
_cell.length_a   1.000
_cell.length_b   1.000
_cell.length_c   1.000
_cell.angle_alpha   90.00
_cell.angle_beta   90.00
_cell.angle_gamma   90.00
#
_symmetry.space_group_name_H-M   'P 1'
#
loop_
_entity.id
_entity.type
_entity.pdbx_description
1 polymer ?
#
loop_
_entity_poly.entity_id
_entity_poly.type
_entity_poly.pdbx_seq_one_letter_code
_entity_poly.pdbx_strand_id
1 'polypeptide(L)'
;MSARLPIFLIDLDSVLVEPRGYRMAIQSTLAYFTNMMGLGDLYPGEDVIASLEAINMTSEWDITPILLASIFEALLEQNMTLDLSGDLLAACEMVRRSSVQVPEMDYSTLAGKLGGHFKPGMEYASLAFELNRFGAANPPFPLLVEHPLLNALLLNTRSLDGALTTRVFQHFTLGSNRFEQLTRLPRMFECDSYLEKHDQLLLSTAARDLLLINWKSRK
;
A
#
# COMPACT_ATOMS: atom_id res chain seq x y z
N MET A 1 7.98 -51.86 6.12
CA MET A 1 7.56 -50.49 6.52
C MET A 1 7.84 -49.56 5.37
N SER A 2 6.82 -48.91 4.79
CA SER A 2 7.03 -47.95 3.70
C SER A 2 7.84 -46.76 4.25
N ALA A 3 9.00 -46.48 3.66
CA ALA A 3 9.85 -45.37 4.08
C ALA A 3 9.06 -44.07 3.89
N ARG A 4 8.78 -43.35 4.99
CA ARG A 4 8.13 -42.04 4.91
C ARG A 4 9.13 -41.05 4.29
N LEU A 5 8.82 -40.57 3.10
CA LEU A 5 9.57 -39.48 2.47
C LEU A 5 9.48 -38.21 3.33
N PRO A 6 10.57 -37.46 3.51
CA PRO A 6 10.54 -36.20 4.23
C PRO A 6 9.74 -35.16 3.43
N ILE A 7 8.81 -34.48 4.11
CA ILE A 7 8.05 -33.34 3.58
C ILE A 7 8.60 -32.08 4.27
N PHE A 8 9.05 -31.11 3.47
CA PHE A 8 9.44 -29.80 3.95
C PHE A 8 8.34 -28.79 3.61
N LEU A 9 7.84 -28.09 4.62
CA LEU A 9 6.97 -26.93 4.45
C LEU A 9 7.83 -25.70 4.74
N ILE A 10 8.04 -24.86 3.73
CA ILE A 10 8.93 -23.70 3.81
C ILE A 10 8.12 -22.48 3.42
N ASP A 11 8.11 -21.49 4.30
CA ASP A 11 7.50 -20.19 4.03
C ASP A 11 8.32 -19.40 2.99
N LEU A 12 7.72 -18.39 2.37
CA LEU A 12 8.38 -17.59 1.34
C LEU A 12 9.02 -16.33 1.94
N ASP A 13 8.19 -15.45 2.48
CA ASP A 13 8.60 -14.12 2.91
C ASP A 13 9.41 -14.19 4.19
N SER A 14 10.54 -13.48 4.20
CA SER A 14 11.54 -13.51 5.28
C SER A 14 12.19 -14.88 5.57
N VAL A 15 11.92 -15.89 4.72
CA VAL A 15 12.53 -17.23 4.81
C VAL A 15 13.31 -17.57 3.55
N LEU A 16 12.66 -17.56 2.39
CA LEU A 16 13.30 -17.80 1.09
C LEU A 16 13.65 -16.50 0.38
N VAL A 17 12.86 -15.45 0.62
CA VAL A 17 12.96 -14.17 -0.06
C VAL A 17 12.80 -13.04 0.97
N GLU A 18 13.65 -12.01 0.87
CA GLU A 18 13.42 -10.74 1.55
C GLU A 18 12.51 -9.85 0.68
N PRO A 19 11.29 -9.53 1.14
CA PRO A 19 10.25 -8.92 0.32
C PRO A 19 10.42 -7.40 0.21
N ARG A 20 11.39 -6.93 -0.57
CA ARG A 20 11.70 -5.50 -0.74
C ARG A 20 10.86 -4.84 -1.83
N GLY A 21 10.33 -5.63 -2.76
CA GLY A 21 9.53 -5.16 -3.90
C GLY A 21 8.24 -4.48 -3.48
N TYR A 22 7.52 -5.06 -2.50
CA TYR A 22 6.27 -4.47 -1.99
C TYR A 22 6.52 -3.12 -1.31
N ARG A 23 7.57 -3.01 -0.49
CA ARG A 23 7.98 -1.75 0.16
C ARG A 23 8.25 -0.66 -0.88
N MET A 24 8.99 -1.00 -1.93
CA MET A 24 9.28 -0.07 -3.03
C MET A 24 8.03 0.30 -3.84
N ALA A 25 7.09 -0.62 -3.97
CA ALA A 25 5.82 -0.39 -4.65
C ALA A 25 4.90 0.56 -3.86
N ILE A 26 4.90 0.53 -2.51
CA ILE A 26 4.21 1.54 -1.69
C ILE A 26 4.75 2.94 -2.02
N GLN A 27 6.07 3.13 -1.90
CA GLN A 27 6.71 4.42 -2.18
C GLN A 27 6.39 4.91 -3.59
N SER A 28 6.55 4.04 -4.59
CA SER A 28 6.33 4.42 -5.99
C SER A 28 4.86 4.69 -6.32
N THR A 29 3.93 4.04 -5.63
CA THR A 29 2.50 4.33 -5.77
C THR A 29 2.16 5.69 -5.17
N LEU A 30 2.68 6.03 -3.99
CA LEU A 30 2.52 7.37 -3.44
C LEU A 30 3.14 8.42 -4.35
N ALA A 31 4.37 8.19 -4.81
CA ALA A 31 5.08 9.04 -5.76
C ALA A 31 4.30 9.22 -7.08
N TYR A 32 3.59 8.20 -7.56
CA TYR A 32 2.78 8.30 -8.78
C TYR A 32 1.70 9.39 -8.66
N PHE A 33 0.95 9.40 -7.56
CA PHE A 33 -0.10 10.40 -7.35
C PHE A 33 0.48 11.77 -6.96
N THR A 34 1.46 11.80 -6.07
CA THR A 34 2.06 13.06 -5.57
C THR A 34 2.89 13.80 -6.63
N ASN A 35 3.53 13.09 -7.57
CA ASN A 35 4.10 13.72 -8.76
C ASN A 35 3.02 14.29 -9.69
N MET A 36 1.87 13.62 -9.81
CA MET A 36 0.74 14.15 -10.59
C MET A 36 0.18 15.43 -9.97
N MET A 37 0.23 15.55 -8.64
CA MET A 37 -0.08 16.77 -7.89
C MET A 37 1.00 17.85 -7.99
N GLY A 38 2.19 17.54 -8.49
CA GLY A 38 3.34 18.46 -8.52
C GLY A 38 4.08 18.61 -7.19
N LEU A 39 3.91 17.67 -6.25
CA LEU A 39 4.48 17.74 -4.89
C LEU A 39 5.80 16.96 -4.73
N GLY A 40 6.16 16.12 -5.70
CA GLY A 40 7.36 15.26 -5.60
C GLY A 40 7.09 13.98 -4.82
N ASP A 41 8.14 13.39 -4.22
CA ASP A 41 8.04 12.19 -3.39
C ASP A 41 7.68 12.56 -1.93
N LEU A 42 6.55 12.05 -1.45
CA LEU A 42 6.06 12.21 -0.08
C LEU A 42 5.96 10.87 0.67
N TYR A 43 6.86 9.93 0.37
CA TYR A 43 6.96 8.72 1.17
C TYR A 43 7.27 9.06 2.64
N PRO A 44 6.49 8.54 3.61
CA PRO A 44 6.58 8.99 5.00
C PRO A 44 7.81 8.45 5.76
N GLY A 45 8.60 7.58 5.13
CA GLY A 45 9.74 6.91 5.75
C GLY A 45 9.35 5.64 6.51
N GLU A 46 10.37 4.83 6.84
CA GLU A 46 10.20 3.50 7.43
C GLU A 46 9.60 3.53 8.84
N ASP A 47 9.88 4.56 9.64
CA ASP A 47 9.35 4.70 11.00
C ASP A 47 7.81 4.80 11.00
N VAL A 48 7.25 5.53 10.03
CA VAL A 48 5.79 5.65 9.87
C VAL A 48 5.21 4.32 9.42
N ILE A 49 5.81 3.65 8.44
CA ILE A 49 5.31 2.33 8.03
C ILE A 49 5.39 1.32 9.18
N ALA A 50 6.50 1.28 9.92
CA ALA A 50 6.65 0.41 11.08
C ALA A 50 5.57 0.68 12.15
N SER A 51 5.16 1.94 12.33
CA SER A 51 4.07 2.30 13.25
C SER A 51 2.70 1.76 12.80
N LEU A 52 2.46 1.68 11.49
CA LEU A 52 1.25 1.09 10.92
C LEU A 52 1.31 -0.45 11.03
N GLU A 53 2.46 -1.04 10.74
CA GLU A 53 2.66 -2.49 10.88
C GLU A 53 2.53 -2.94 12.34
N ALA A 54 2.92 -2.10 13.31
CA ALA A 54 2.78 -2.38 14.74
C ALA A 54 1.33 -2.54 15.20
N ILE A 55 0.35 -1.99 14.47
CA ILE A 55 -1.08 -2.22 14.71
C ILE A 55 -1.64 -3.36 13.84
N ASN A 56 -0.80 -4.16 13.19
CA ASN A 56 -1.15 -5.19 12.20
C ASN A 56 -1.73 -4.63 10.88
N MET A 57 -1.47 -3.36 10.54
CA MET A 57 -1.74 -2.88 9.19
C MET A 57 -0.58 -3.28 8.28
N THR A 58 -0.62 -4.51 7.77
CA THR A 58 0.45 -5.07 6.92
C THR A 58 0.07 -5.16 5.44
N SER A 59 -1.19 -4.85 5.10
CA SER A 59 -1.67 -4.85 3.70
C SER A 59 -1.32 -3.53 3.03
N GLU A 60 -0.55 -3.57 1.95
CA GLU A 60 -0.18 -2.38 1.17
C GLU A 60 -1.40 -1.72 0.51
N TRP A 61 -2.46 -2.51 0.28
CA TRP A 61 -3.73 -2.02 -0.26
C TRP A 61 -4.56 -1.26 0.77
N ASP A 62 -4.20 -1.35 2.06
CA ASP A 62 -4.69 -0.45 3.12
C ASP A 62 -3.74 0.72 3.34
N ILE A 63 -2.44 0.44 3.51
CA ILE A 63 -1.41 1.43 3.82
C ILE A 63 -1.42 2.56 2.78
N THR A 64 -1.36 2.21 1.50
CA THR A 64 -1.20 3.19 0.41
C THR A 64 -2.36 4.19 0.32
N PRO A 65 -3.64 3.77 0.25
CA PRO A 65 -4.74 4.73 0.20
C PRO A 65 -4.91 5.53 1.51
N ILE A 66 -4.58 4.97 2.68
CA ILE A 66 -4.61 5.70 3.96
C ILE A 66 -3.55 6.81 3.98
N LEU A 67 -2.33 6.51 3.53
CA LEU A 67 -1.27 7.51 3.42
C LEU A 67 -1.63 8.60 2.41
N LEU A 68 -2.22 8.22 1.27
CA LEU A 68 -2.69 9.19 0.27
C LEU A 68 -3.83 10.07 0.79
N ALA A 69 -4.78 9.50 1.56
CA ALA A 69 -5.82 10.27 2.24
C ALA A 69 -5.23 11.26 3.25
N SER A 70 -4.17 10.85 3.98
CA SER A 70 -3.44 11.73 4.90
C SER A 70 -2.83 12.94 4.17
N ILE A 71 -2.27 12.73 2.97
CA ILE A 71 -1.71 13.82 2.15
C ILE A 71 -2.80 14.81 1.75
N PHE A 72 -3.97 14.33 1.28
CA PHE A 72 -5.09 15.22 0.95
C PHE A 72 -5.63 15.97 2.18
N GLU A 73 -5.70 15.32 3.34
CA GLU A 73 -6.08 15.96 4.61
C GLU A 73 -5.14 17.13 4.94
N ALA A 74 -3.82 16.89 4.90
CA ALA A 74 -2.81 17.92 5.18
C ALA A 74 -2.84 19.07 4.14
N LEU A 75 -3.11 18.75 2.87
CA LEU A 75 -3.31 19.76 1.84
C LEU A 75 -4.50 20.67 2.13
N LEU A 76 -5.64 20.11 2.55
CA LEU A 76 -6.82 20.89 2.93
C LEU A 76 -6.57 21.74 4.18
N GLU A 77 -5.86 21.19 5.16
CA GLU A 77 -5.53 21.89 6.42
C GLU A 77 -4.70 23.15 6.14
N GLN A 78 -3.72 23.02 5.24
CA GLN A 78 -2.80 24.11 4.90
C GLN A 78 -3.33 25.01 3.77
N ASN A 79 -4.40 24.61 3.08
CA ASN A 79 -4.99 25.33 1.95
C ASN A 79 -6.52 25.24 1.96
N MET A 80 -7.19 25.92 2.90
CA MET A 80 -8.66 25.87 3.06
C MET A 80 -9.48 26.32 1.82
N THR A 81 -8.86 26.97 0.84
CA THR A 81 -9.53 27.36 -0.42
C THR A 81 -9.51 26.27 -1.48
N LEU A 82 -8.79 25.17 -1.24
CA LEU A 82 -8.72 24.05 -2.15
C LEU A 82 -10.03 23.28 -2.10
N ASP A 83 -10.75 23.28 -3.22
CA ASP A 83 -11.95 22.48 -3.42
C ASP A 83 -11.53 21.22 -4.17
N LEU A 84 -11.69 20.03 -3.60
CA LEU A 84 -11.20 18.78 -4.19
C LEU A 84 -12.34 18.02 -4.88
N SER A 85 -12.03 17.45 -6.04
CA SER A 85 -12.95 16.50 -6.69
C SER A 85 -13.10 15.22 -5.85
N GLY A 86 -14.26 14.57 -6.00
CA GLY A 86 -14.46 13.19 -5.53
C GLY A 86 -13.73 12.13 -6.35
N ASP A 87 -13.34 12.47 -7.58
CA ASP A 87 -12.52 11.62 -8.44
C ASP A 87 -11.03 11.83 -8.13
N LEU A 88 -10.30 10.74 -7.91
CA LEU A 88 -8.92 10.80 -7.44
C LEU A 88 -7.97 11.49 -8.43
N LEU A 89 -8.09 11.21 -9.72
CA LEU A 89 -7.21 11.82 -10.73
C LEU A 89 -7.53 13.29 -10.94
N ALA A 90 -8.81 13.65 -10.95
CA ALA A 90 -9.24 15.03 -11.00
C ALA A 90 -8.78 15.81 -9.75
N ALA A 91 -8.86 15.21 -8.56
CA ALA A 91 -8.35 15.82 -7.33
C ALA A 91 -6.85 16.09 -7.41
N CYS A 92 -6.05 15.14 -7.93
CA CYS A 92 -4.62 15.35 -8.15
C CYS A 92 -4.33 16.55 -9.07
N GLU A 93 -5.07 16.67 -10.18
CA GLU A 93 -4.92 17.77 -11.13
C GLU A 93 -5.35 19.12 -10.53
N MET A 94 -6.36 19.15 -9.64
CA MET A 94 -6.76 20.38 -8.93
C MET A 94 -5.67 20.87 -7.97
N VAL A 95 -5.01 19.96 -7.25
CA VAL A 95 -3.84 20.28 -6.41
C VAL A 95 -2.74 20.90 -7.28
N ARG A 96 -2.41 20.26 -8.41
CA ARG A 96 -1.39 20.75 -9.33
C ARG A 96 -1.67 22.15 -9.87
N ARG A 97 -2.91 22.41 -10.30
CA ARG A 97 -3.32 23.72 -10.83
C ARG A 97 -3.27 24.82 -9.79
N SER A 98 -3.60 24.47 -8.54
CA SER A 98 -3.58 25.40 -7.42
C SER A 98 -2.16 25.79 -7.01
N SER A 99 -1.13 25.07 -7.49
CA SER A 99 0.29 25.35 -7.22
C SER A 99 0.60 25.51 -5.73
N VAL A 100 -0.07 24.68 -4.91
CA VAL A 100 0.11 24.66 -3.46
C VAL A 100 1.50 24.18 -3.09
N GLN A 101 1.96 24.57 -1.91
CA GLN A 101 3.23 24.07 -1.37
C GLN A 101 3.09 22.62 -0.93
N VAL A 102 4.23 21.92 -0.87
CA VAL A 102 4.31 20.59 -0.26
C VAL A 102 3.82 20.67 1.19
N PRO A 103 2.83 19.85 1.58
CA PRO A 103 2.28 19.94 2.92
C PRO A 103 3.27 19.40 3.95
N GLU A 104 3.33 20.02 5.12
CA GLU A 104 3.94 19.39 6.29
C GLU A 104 3.07 18.22 6.74
N MET A 105 3.68 17.03 6.92
CA MET A 105 2.96 15.80 7.22
C MET A 105 3.15 15.38 8.69
N ASP A 106 2.04 15.13 9.40
CA ASP A 106 2.06 14.50 10.73
C ASP A 106 1.25 13.20 10.73
N TYR A 107 1.96 12.08 10.91
CA TYR A 107 1.36 10.74 11.00
C TYR A 107 1.28 10.21 12.44
N SER A 108 1.74 10.97 13.44
CA SER A 108 1.96 10.50 14.82
C SER A 108 0.71 9.93 15.49
N THR A 109 -0.48 10.42 15.11
CA THR A 109 -1.75 9.98 15.70
C THR A 109 -2.46 8.90 14.90
N LEU A 110 -2.05 8.64 13.66
CA LEU A 110 -2.79 7.81 12.71
C LEU A 110 -2.89 6.34 13.19
N ALA A 111 -1.76 5.75 13.58
CA ALA A 111 -1.73 4.38 14.09
C ALA A 111 -2.57 4.24 15.38
N GLY A 112 -2.52 5.24 16.27
CA GLY A 112 -3.33 5.24 17.49
C GLY A 112 -4.84 5.32 17.21
N LYS A 113 -5.26 6.21 16.29
CA LYS A 113 -6.67 6.35 15.89
C LYS A 113 -7.23 5.08 15.25
N LEU A 114 -6.47 4.42 14.37
CA LEU A 114 -6.94 3.22 13.68
C LEU A 114 -6.82 1.97 14.55
N GLY A 115 -5.69 1.78 15.23
CA GLY A 115 -5.43 0.60 16.06
C GLY A 115 -6.40 0.47 17.24
N GLY A 116 -6.86 1.59 17.81
CA GLY A 116 -7.84 1.60 18.90
C GLY A 116 -9.24 1.09 18.51
N HIS A 117 -9.55 1.02 17.22
CA HIS A 117 -10.86 0.62 16.70
C HIS A 117 -10.83 -0.66 15.84
N PHE A 118 -9.64 -1.20 15.58
CA PHE A 118 -9.47 -2.37 14.74
C PHE A 118 -10.12 -3.62 15.34
N LYS A 119 -10.73 -4.43 14.47
CA LYS A 119 -11.32 -5.74 14.82
C LYS A 119 -10.78 -6.81 13.88
N PRO A 120 -10.47 -8.02 14.37
CA PRO A 120 -10.03 -9.11 13.51
C PRO A 120 -10.99 -9.35 12.33
N GLY A 121 -10.44 -9.50 11.13
CA GLY A 121 -11.20 -9.68 9.89
C GLY A 121 -11.65 -8.39 9.21
N MET A 122 -11.38 -7.22 9.81
CA MET A 122 -11.62 -5.93 9.20
C MET A 122 -10.43 -5.47 8.35
N GLU A 123 -10.71 -4.64 7.35
CA GLU A 123 -9.72 -3.98 6.51
C GLU A 123 -9.48 -2.57 7.04
N TYR A 124 -8.22 -2.14 7.09
CA TYR A 124 -7.90 -0.83 7.65
C TYR A 124 -8.45 0.32 6.81
N ALA A 125 -8.49 0.20 5.48
CA ALA A 125 -9.11 1.21 4.62
C ALA A 125 -10.62 1.35 4.90
N SER A 126 -11.33 0.22 5.02
CA SER A 126 -12.75 0.20 5.37
C SER A 126 -13.00 0.78 6.76
N LEU A 127 -12.15 0.46 7.75
CA LEU A 127 -12.20 1.06 9.09
C LEU A 127 -12.00 2.58 9.04
N ALA A 128 -10.96 3.04 8.35
CA ALA A 128 -10.66 4.46 8.22
C ALA A 128 -11.84 5.22 7.60
N PHE A 129 -12.49 4.61 6.60
CA PHE A 129 -13.69 5.14 5.97
C PHE A 129 -14.89 5.20 6.93
N GLU A 130 -15.14 4.14 7.71
CA GLU A 130 -16.22 4.11 8.72
C GLU A 130 -16.02 5.16 9.83
N LEU A 131 -14.78 5.38 10.25
CA LEU A 131 -14.43 6.39 11.26
C LEU A 131 -14.49 7.82 10.73
N ASN A 132 -14.62 8.01 9.42
CA ASN A 132 -14.67 9.30 8.73
C ASN A 132 -16.09 9.75 8.35
N ARG A 133 -17.08 9.31 9.14
CA ARG A 133 -18.50 9.63 8.97
C ARG A 133 -18.95 10.81 9.82
N PHE A 134 -20.05 11.45 9.42
CA PHE A 134 -20.62 12.56 10.19
C PHE A 134 -20.94 12.15 11.63
N GLY A 135 -20.51 12.97 12.60
CA GLY A 135 -20.68 12.69 14.03
C GLY A 135 -19.61 11.80 14.66
N ALA A 136 -18.59 11.38 13.91
CA ALA A 136 -17.41 10.74 14.49
C ALA A 136 -16.67 11.70 15.42
N ALA A 137 -16.30 11.23 16.62
CA ALA A 137 -15.72 12.10 17.65
C ALA A 137 -14.27 12.52 17.34
N ASN A 138 -13.50 11.65 16.70
CA ASN A 138 -12.09 11.89 16.35
C ASN A 138 -11.73 11.16 15.05
N PRO A 139 -12.23 11.62 13.90
CA PRO A 139 -11.96 10.98 12.61
C PRO A 139 -10.44 11.00 12.29
N PRO A 140 -9.93 9.98 11.58
CA PRO A 140 -8.59 9.99 11.00
C PRO A 140 -8.32 11.20 10.11
N PHE A 141 -9.30 11.58 9.26
CA PHE A 141 -9.19 12.69 8.29
C PHE A 141 -10.30 13.74 8.50
N PRO A 142 -10.23 14.61 9.52
CA PRO A 142 -11.31 15.55 9.86
C PRO A 142 -11.86 16.42 8.73
N LEU A 143 -11.01 16.94 7.84
CA LEU A 143 -11.40 17.81 6.72
C LEU A 143 -11.98 17.02 5.54
N LEU A 144 -11.77 15.70 5.51
CA LEU A 144 -12.34 14.79 4.52
C LEU A 144 -13.59 14.04 5.03
N VAL A 145 -14.17 14.38 6.19
CA VAL A 145 -15.41 13.74 6.68
C VAL A 145 -16.53 13.84 5.65
N GLU A 146 -17.12 12.70 5.28
CA GLU A 146 -18.11 12.54 4.19
C GLU A 146 -17.65 13.04 2.81
N HIS A 147 -16.39 13.42 2.64
CA HIS A 147 -15.89 13.92 1.36
C HIS A 147 -15.88 12.78 0.34
N PRO A 148 -16.44 12.97 -0.88
CA PRO A 148 -16.54 11.90 -1.87
C PRO A 148 -15.20 11.26 -2.27
N LEU A 149 -14.09 11.99 -2.12
CA LEU A 149 -12.73 11.49 -2.37
C LEU A 149 -12.39 10.27 -1.49
N LEU A 150 -12.90 10.20 -0.25
CA LEU A 150 -12.67 9.03 0.60
C LEU A 150 -13.33 7.77 0.03
N ASN A 151 -14.41 7.88 -0.75
CA ASN A 151 -14.96 6.73 -1.46
C ASN A 151 -13.96 6.20 -2.49
N ALA A 152 -13.34 7.09 -3.26
CA ALA A 152 -12.36 6.71 -4.29
C ALA A 152 -11.06 6.14 -3.69
N LEU A 153 -10.69 6.57 -2.48
CA LEU A 153 -9.48 6.13 -1.81
C LEU A 153 -9.67 4.86 -0.98
N LEU A 154 -10.72 4.79 -0.17
CA LEU A 154 -10.81 3.83 0.94
C LEU A 154 -11.87 2.74 0.76
N LEU A 155 -12.84 2.91 -0.14
CA LEU A 155 -13.82 1.86 -0.41
C LEU A 155 -13.31 0.85 -1.45
N ASN A 156 -13.63 -0.43 -1.21
CA ASN A 156 -13.36 -1.53 -2.13
C ASN A 156 -11.92 -1.57 -2.64
N THR A 157 -10.93 -1.27 -1.77
CA THR A 157 -9.51 -1.20 -2.13
C THR A 157 -8.95 -2.51 -2.70
N ARG A 158 -9.67 -3.63 -2.55
CA ARG A 158 -9.33 -4.94 -3.11
C ARG A 158 -9.80 -5.13 -4.56
N SER A 159 -10.68 -4.24 -5.06
CA SER A 159 -11.21 -4.31 -6.41
C SER A 159 -10.26 -3.63 -7.40
N LEU A 160 -9.44 -4.42 -8.10
CA LEU A 160 -8.51 -3.89 -9.13
C LEU A 160 -9.21 -3.09 -10.23
N ASP A 161 -10.46 -3.42 -10.51
CA ASP A 161 -11.36 -2.62 -11.34
C ASP A 161 -12.15 -1.66 -10.43
N GLY A 162 -11.55 -0.50 -10.14
CA GLY A 162 -12.16 0.56 -9.32
C GLY A 162 -11.20 1.20 -8.31
N ALA A 163 -10.38 0.40 -7.62
CA ALA A 163 -9.39 0.90 -6.65
C ALA A 163 -8.09 1.30 -7.36
N LEU A 164 -7.98 2.58 -7.72
CA LEU A 164 -6.87 3.07 -8.52
C LEU A 164 -5.52 2.95 -7.81
N THR A 165 -5.47 3.18 -6.50
CA THR A 165 -4.26 3.03 -5.68
C THR A 165 -3.73 1.59 -5.76
N THR A 166 -4.59 0.60 -5.57
CA THR A 166 -4.23 -0.82 -5.67
C THR A 166 -3.82 -1.21 -7.09
N ARG A 167 -4.49 -0.66 -8.11
CA ARG A 167 -4.12 -0.91 -9.50
C ARG A 167 -2.72 -0.39 -9.83
N VAL A 168 -2.39 0.83 -9.39
CA VAL A 168 -1.05 1.42 -9.54
C VAL A 168 -0.01 0.62 -8.75
N PHE A 169 -0.34 0.22 -7.51
CA PHE A 169 0.53 -0.63 -6.70
C PHE A 169 0.85 -1.95 -7.40
N GLN A 170 -0.17 -2.65 -7.91
CA GLN A 170 0.02 -3.91 -8.64
C GLN A 170 0.83 -3.73 -9.92
N HIS A 171 0.70 -2.58 -10.57
CA HIS A 171 1.54 -2.22 -11.71
C HIS A 171 3.02 -2.24 -11.34
N PHE A 172 3.43 -1.53 -10.27
CA PHE A 172 4.84 -1.52 -9.84
C PHE A 172 5.30 -2.88 -9.34
N THR A 173 4.48 -3.57 -8.55
CA THR A 173 4.81 -4.89 -8.00
C THR A 173 5.08 -5.91 -9.13
N LEU A 174 4.15 -6.05 -10.07
CA LEU A 174 4.20 -7.09 -11.11
C LEU A 174 4.98 -6.66 -12.35
N GLY A 175 5.13 -5.35 -12.59
CA GLY A 175 5.54 -4.81 -13.88
C GLY A 175 4.40 -4.84 -14.90
N SER A 176 4.44 -3.93 -15.87
CA SER A 176 3.30 -3.65 -16.75
C SER A 176 2.87 -4.83 -17.61
N ASN A 177 3.83 -5.60 -18.13
CA ASN A 177 3.54 -6.78 -18.96
C ASN A 177 2.83 -7.89 -18.16
N ARG A 178 3.33 -8.21 -16.96
CA ARG A 178 2.75 -9.28 -16.13
C ARG A 178 1.42 -8.85 -15.52
N PHE A 179 1.29 -7.57 -15.14
CA PHE A 179 0.01 -6.99 -14.71
C PHE A 179 -1.11 -7.24 -15.74
N GLU A 180 -0.89 -6.87 -17.00
CA GLU A 180 -1.91 -7.01 -18.07
C GLU A 180 -2.23 -8.48 -18.36
N GLN A 181 -1.21 -9.35 -18.33
CA GLN A 181 -1.40 -10.79 -18.52
C GLN A 181 -2.25 -11.44 -17.43
N LEU A 182 -2.00 -11.08 -16.16
CA LEU A 182 -2.67 -11.70 -15.00
C LEU A 182 -4.06 -11.12 -14.75
N THR A 183 -4.20 -9.79 -14.83
CA THR A 183 -5.45 -9.10 -14.48
C THR A 183 -6.41 -8.96 -15.66
N ARG A 184 -5.90 -9.07 -16.91
CA ARG A 184 -6.63 -8.74 -18.14
C ARG A 184 -7.09 -7.29 -18.24
N LEU A 185 -6.67 -6.43 -17.32
CA LEU A 185 -6.89 -5.00 -17.37
C LEU A 185 -5.78 -4.35 -18.21
N PRO A 186 -6.10 -3.28 -18.96
CA PRO A 186 -5.09 -2.57 -19.74
C PRO A 186 -4.05 -1.94 -18.82
N ARG A 187 -2.79 -1.95 -19.26
CA ARG A 187 -1.72 -1.27 -18.52
C ARG A 187 -1.96 0.24 -18.43
N MET A 188 -1.66 0.85 -17.29
CA MET A 188 -1.76 2.30 -17.09
C MET A 188 -0.50 3.07 -17.49
N PHE A 189 0.66 2.45 -17.30
CA PHE A 189 1.98 3.00 -17.62
C PHE A 189 2.96 1.84 -17.81
N GLU A 190 4.18 2.13 -18.30
CA GLU A 190 5.26 1.15 -18.43
C GLU A 190 6.18 1.16 -17.21
N CYS A 191 6.48 -0.03 -16.67
CA CYS A 191 7.41 -0.23 -15.56
C CYS A 191 7.91 -1.69 -15.50
N ASP A 192 9.12 -1.86 -14.94
CA ASP A 192 9.70 -3.16 -14.59
C ASP A 192 9.03 -3.74 -13.33
N SER A 193 9.09 -5.07 -13.15
CA SER A 193 8.59 -5.72 -11.93
C SER A 193 9.49 -5.42 -10.74
N TYR A 194 8.90 -4.89 -9.67
CA TYR A 194 9.64 -4.63 -8.45
C TYR A 194 9.94 -5.89 -7.65
N LEU A 195 9.07 -6.91 -7.72
CA LEU A 195 9.39 -8.23 -7.17
C LEU A 195 10.67 -8.79 -7.81
N GLU A 196 10.78 -8.75 -9.14
CA GLU A 196 11.97 -9.28 -9.82
C GLU A 196 13.23 -8.41 -9.60
N LYS A 197 13.05 -7.10 -9.46
CA LYS A 197 14.16 -6.13 -9.38
C LYS A 197 14.72 -5.94 -7.98
N HIS A 198 13.87 -6.01 -6.96
CA HIS A 198 14.23 -5.57 -5.61
C HIS A 198 14.24 -6.70 -4.57
N ASP A 199 13.46 -7.77 -4.76
CA ASP A 199 13.46 -8.89 -3.81
C ASP A 199 14.81 -9.60 -3.82
N GLN A 200 15.21 -10.09 -2.64
CA GLN A 200 16.51 -10.75 -2.45
C GLN A 200 16.33 -12.20 -2.02
N LEU A 201 17.05 -13.11 -2.66
CA LEU A 201 17.08 -14.51 -2.26
C LEU A 201 17.82 -14.66 -0.92
N LEU A 202 17.13 -15.21 0.07
CA LEU A 202 17.69 -15.56 1.38
C LEU A 202 18.22 -17.00 1.44
N LEU A 203 17.76 -17.86 0.52
CA LEU A 203 18.20 -19.25 0.46
C LEU A 203 19.66 -19.35 -0.02
N SER A 204 20.58 -19.54 0.93
CA SER A 204 21.98 -19.81 0.61
C SER A 204 22.16 -21.17 -0.11
N THR A 205 23.22 -21.27 -0.91
CA THR A 205 23.60 -22.52 -1.59
C THR A 205 23.80 -23.67 -0.59
N ALA A 206 24.40 -23.39 0.57
CA ALA A 206 24.63 -24.38 1.62
C ALA A 206 23.31 -24.90 2.22
N ALA A 207 22.35 -24.01 2.50
CA ALA A 207 21.04 -24.39 3.01
C ALA A 207 20.25 -25.23 1.98
N ARG A 208 20.27 -24.81 0.71
CA ARG A 208 19.71 -25.58 -0.41
C ARG A 208 20.29 -26.99 -0.47
N ASP A 209 21.61 -27.12 -0.42
CA ASP A 209 22.30 -28.41 -0.53
C ASP A 209 21.98 -29.32 0.65
N LEU A 210 21.88 -28.76 1.85
CA LEU A 210 21.44 -29.50 3.04
C LEU A 210 20.03 -30.06 2.87
N LEU A 211 19.08 -29.26 2.37
CA LEU A 211 17.71 -29.72 2.09
C LEU A 211 17.70 -30.86 1.07
N LEU A 212 18.47 -30.73 -0.01
CA LEU A 212 18.58 -31.75 -1.05
C LEU A 212 19.22 -33.05 -0.54
N ILE A 213 20.25 -32.97 0.31
CA ILE A 213 20.89 -34.13 0.93
C ILE A 213 19.88 -34.88 1.82
N ASN A 214 19.16 -34.16 2.68
CA ASN A 214 18.18 -34.77 3.59
C ASN A 214 16.99 -35.39 2.84
N TRP A 215 16.60 -34.80 1.70
CA TRP A 215 15.58 -35.39 0.85
C TRP A 215 16.07 -36.67 0.16
N LYS A 216 17.30 -36.67 -0.38
CA LYS A 216 17.88 -37.83 -1.08
C LYS A 216 18.22 -38.99 -0.15
N SER A 217 18.65 -38.72 1.08
CA SER A 217 19.07 -39.76 2.05
C SER A 217 17.91 -40.58 2.61
N ARG A 218 16.66 -40.17 2.34
CA ARG A 218 15.44 -40.87 2.77
C ARG A 218 14.59 -41.40 1.60
N LYS A 219 15.14 -41.37 0.38
CA LYS A 219 14.66 -42.18 -0.76
C LYS A 219 15.22 -43.58 -0.66
#